data_AF-A0A4Y2SRS9-F1
#
_entry.id   AF-A0A4Y2SRS9-F1
#
_cell.length_a   1.000
_cell.length_b   1.000
_cell.length_c   1.000
_cell.angle_alpha   90.00
_cell.angle_beta   90.00
_cell.angle_gamma   90.00
#
_symmetry.space_group_name_H-M   'P 1'
#
loop_
_entity.id
_entity.type
_entity.pdbx_description
1 polymer ?
#
loop_
_entity_poly.entity_id
_entity_poly.type
_entity_poly.pdbx_seq_one_letter_code
_entity_poly.pdbx_strand_id
1 'polypeptide(L)'
;MFPLVALFCIVLAQAQYHGDVHHHPQPYAFGYSVRDHHSAQHRQETSKGHGALVGSYGFTDSRGIARQVNYVADHAGFRAQINTNEPGTANQNPAANQVSPTNLMPIE
;
A
#
# COMPACT_ATOMS: atom_id res chain seq x y z
N MET A 1 41.59 28.01 34.53
CA MET A 1 40.17 27.58 34.68
C MET A 1 39.35 27.72 33.39
N PHE A 2 39.77 28.52 32.40
CA PHE A 2 39.08 28.66 31.10
C PHE A 2 39.25 27.51 30.07
N PRO A 3 40.38 26.76 29.98
CA PRO A 3 40.54 25.76 28.91
C PRO A 3 39.73 24.48 29.15
N LEU A 4 39.41 24.16 30.42
CA LEU A 4 38.65 22.97 30.78
C LEU A 4 37.16 23.09 30.40
N VAL A 5 36.60 24.31 30.46
CA VAL A 5 35.21 24.60 30.08
C VAL A 5 35.04 24.48 28.57
N ALA A 6 35.99 24.99 27.79
CA ALA A 6 35.94 24.89 26.33
C ALA A 6 36.03 23.42 25.85
N LEU A 7 36.88 22.60 26.48
CA LEU A 7 36.99 21.18 26.15
C LEU A 7 35.71 20.41 26.51
N PHE A 8 35.09 20.74 27.65
CA PHE A 8 33.81 20.15 28.07
C PHE A 8 32.65 20.52 27.13
N CYS A 9 32.60 21.78 26.68
CA CYS A 9 31.63 22.23 25.67
C CYS A 9 31.78 21.49 24.33
N ILE A 10 33.02 21.23 23.89
CA ILE A 10 33.27 20.47 22.66
C ILE A 10 32.81 19.01 22.82
N VAL A 11 33.10 18.37 23.96
CA VAL A 11 32.68 16.98 24.22
C VAL A 11 31.15 16.84 24.27
N LEU A 12 30.44 17.81 24.87
CA LEU A 12 28.97 17.85 24.88
C LEU A 12 28.39 18.06 23.47
N ALA A 13 29.00 18.93 22.66
CA ALA A 13 28.55 19.18 21.29
C ALA A 13 28.69 17.95 20.37
N GLN A 14 29.72 17.12 20.58
CA GLN A 14 29.91 15.86 19.84
C GLN A 14 28.91 14.77 20.30
N ALA A 15 28.49 14.77 21.57
CA ALA A 15 27.52 13.80 22.09
C ALA A 15 26.09 14.01 21.55
N GLN A 16 25.76 15.22 21.10
CA GLN A 16 24.48 15.57 20.48
C GLN A 16 24.44 15.30 18.97
N TYR A 17 25.54 14.87 18.36
CA TYR A 17 25.59 14.43 16.96
C TYR A 17 25.07 12.98 16.81
N HIS A 18 23.89 12.70 17.36
CA HIS A 18 23.12 11.52 16.96
C HIS A 18 22.48 11.85 15.63
N GLY A 19 23.13 11.45 14.53
CA GLY A 19 22.56 11.53 13.20
C GLY A 19 21.24 10.75 13.18
N ASP A 20 20.13 11.47 13.01
CA ASP A 20 18.85 10.83 12.68
C ASP A 20 19.02 10.19 11.31
N VAL A 21 19.22 8.87 11.30
CA VAL A 21 19.29 8.10 10.06
C VAL A 21 17.86 8.06 9.53
N HIS A 22 17.51 9.04 8.69
CA HIS A 22 16.25 9.02 7.96
C HIS A 22 16.26 7.81 7.01
N HIS A 23 15.59 6.73 7.45
CA HIS A 23 15.42 5.55 6.63
C HIS A 23 14.42 5.87 5.53
N HIS A 24 14.94 6.07 4.32
CA HIS A 24 14.11 6.18 3.14
C HIS A 24 13.42 4.85 2.84
N PRO A 25 12.13 4.85 2.42
CA PRO A 25 11.46 3.60 2.11
C PRO A 25 12.16 2.94 0.92
N GLN A 26 12.40 1.64 1.04
CA GLN A 26 13.10 0.87 0.02
C GLN A 26 12.09 0.34 -1.02
N PRO A 27 12.51 0.18 -2.29
CA PRO A 27 11.69 -0.51 -3.29
C PRO A 27 11.34 -1.93 -2.82
N TYR A 28 10.12 -2.35 -3.09
CA TYR A 28 9.68 -3.72 -2.84
C TYR A 28 8.63 -4.16 -3.85
N ALA A 29 8.51 -5.47 -4.00
CA ALA A 29 7.39 -6.08 -4.68
C ALA A 29 7.02 -7.38 -3.94
N PHE A 30 5.72 -7.59 -3.73
CA PHE A 30 5.23 -8.84 -3.15
C PHE A 30 3.88 -9.21 -3.77
N GLY A 31 3.51 -10.48 -3.62
CA GLY A 31 2.20 -10.95 -3.98
C GLY A 31 1.94 -12.37 -3.51
N TYR A 32 0.68 -12.76 -3.51
CA TYR A 32 0.25 -14.12 -3.24
C TYR A 32 -0.99 -14.46 -4.06
N SER A 33 -1.23 -15.76 -4.22
CA SER A 33 -2.44 -16.32 -4.79
C SER A 33 -2.82 -17.56 -3.99
N VAL A 34 -4.09 -17.64 -3.59
CA VAL A 34 -4.65 -18.80 -2.90
C VAL A 34 -5.88 -19.24 -3.69
N ARG A 35 -5.95 -20.52 -4.02
CA ARG A 35 -7.07 -21.12 -4.73
C ARG A 35 -7.50 -22.38 -4.01
N ASP A 36 -8.79 -22.49 -3.75
CA ASP A 36 -9.44 -23.72 -3.31
C ASP A 36 -10.41 -24.23 -4.40
N HIS A 37 -11.20 -25.26 -4.10
CA HIS A 37 -12.14 -25.86 -5.07
C HIS A 37 -13.26 -24.92 -5.53
N HIS A 38 -13.58 -23.88 -4.76
CA HIS A 38 -14.74 -23.02 -4.98
C HIS A 38 -14.42 -21.52 -4.90
N SER A 39 -13.19 -21.14 -4.57
CA SER A 39 -12.79 -19.77 -4.34
C SER A 39 -11.35 -19.52 -4.79
N ALA A 40 -11.09 -18.26 -5.11
CA ALA A 40 -9.74 -17.78 -5.38
C ALA A 40 -9.57 -16.41 -4.74
N GLN A 41 -8.36 -16.12 -4.25
CA GLN A 41 -7.97 -14.78 -3.84
C GLN A 41 -6.53 -14.50 -4.27
N HIS A 42 -6.24 -13.25 -4.56
CA HIS A 42 -4.91 -12.82 -4.94
C HIS A 42 -4.62 -11.41 -4.47
N ARG A 43 -3.35 -11.11 -4.30
CA ARG A 43 -2.84 -9.75 -4.12
C ARG A 43 -1.47 -9.61 -4.76
N GLN A 44 -1.20 -8.45 -5.31
CA GLN A 44 0.12 -8.02 -5.74
C GLN A 44 0.30 -6.54 -5.45
N GLU A 45 1.51 -6.13 -5.07
CA GLU A 45 1.84 -4.75 -4.76
C GLU A 45 3.29 -4.47 -5.11
N THR A 46 3.57 -3.27 -5.61
CA THR A 46 4.91 -2.80 -5.93
C THR A 46 5.07 -1.36 -5.50
N SER A 47 6.19 -1.06 -4.86
CA SER A 47 6.63 0.29 -4.54
C SER A 47 8.04 0.52 -5.05
N LYS A 48 8.30 1.72 -5.56
CA LYS A 48 9.65 2.17 -5.96
C LYS A 48 10.44 2.76 -4.80
N GLY A 49 9.96 2.60 -3.55
CA GLY A 49 10.61 3.11 -2.34
C GLY A 49 10.40 4.62 -2.12
N HIS A 50 10.42 5.39 -3.20
CA HIS A 50 10.05 6.80 -3.20
C HIS A 50 8.88 7.03 -4.16
N GLY A 51 7.82 7.69 -3.68
CA GLY A 51 6.65 8.05 -4.48
C GLY A 51 5.51 7.05 -4.39
N ALA A 52 4.87 6.78 -5.54
CA ALA A 52 3.64 5.99 -5.61
C ALA A 52 3.88 4.50 -5.41
N LEU A 53 3.02 3.85 -4.62
CA LEU A 53 2.83 2.40 -4.65
C LEU A 53 1.61 2.07 -5.50
N VAL A 54 1.69 0.97 -6.24
CA VAL A 54 0.58 0.44 -7.05
C VAL A 54 0.34 -1.00 -6.66
N GLY A 55 -0.92 -1.40 -6.64
CA GLY A 55 -1.25 -2.78 -6.33
C GLY A 55 -2.64 -3.16 -6.79
N SER A 56 -2.90 -4.45 -6.66
CA SER A 56 -4.24 -4.97 -6.85
C SER A 56 -4.50 -6.16 -5.94
N TYR A 57 -5.76 -6.32 -5.55
CA TYR A 57 -6.23 -7.52 -4.87
C TYR A 57 -7.60 -7.91 -5.40
N GLY A 58 -7.95 -9.19 -5.27
CA GLY A 58 -9.26 -9.65 -5.66
C GLY A 58 -9.60 -10.99 -5.07
N PHE A 59 -10.88 -11.34 -5.22
CA PHE A 59 -11.39 -12.66 -4.87
C PHE A 59 -12.55 -13.06 -5.79
N THR A 60 -12.80 -14.36 -5.83
CA THR A 60 -14.02 -14.98 -6.35
C THR A 60 -14.51 -16.02 -5.33
N ASP A 61 -15.81 -16.04 -5.04
CA ASP A 61 -16.44 -17.05 -4.17
C ASP A 61 -17.21 -18.14 -4.94
N SER A 62 -17.73 -19.13 -4.22
CA SER A 62 -18.43 -20.28 -4.78
C SER A 62 -19.73 -19.95 -5.52
N ARG A 63 -20.26 -18.74 -5.34
CA ARG A 63 -21.49 -18.24 -5.98
C ARG A 63 -21.16 -17.40 -7.22
N GLY A 64 -19.89 -17.32 -7.60
CA GLY A 64 -19.43 -16.47 -8.71
C GLY A 64 -19.39 -15.00 -8.34
N ILE A 65 -19.49 -14.65 -7.05
CA ILE A 65 -19.29 -13.27 -6.60
C ILE A 65 -17.80 -12.96 -6.66
N ALA A 66 -17.45 -11.87 -7.33
CA ALA A 66 -16.09 -11.47 -7.57
C ALA A 66 -15.88 -9.99 -7.25
N ARG A 67 -14.67 -9.67 -6.80
CA ARG A 67 -14.18 -8.31 -6.66
C ARG A 67 -12.74 -8.25 -7.15
N GLN A 68 -12.44 -7.24 -7.95
CA GLN A 68 -11.09 -6.84 -8.32
C GLN A 68 -10.91 -5.38 -7.93
N VAL A 69 -9.87 -5.09 -7.15
CA VAL A 69 -9.52 -3.73 -6.75
C VAL A 69 -8.13 -3.42 -7.27
N ASN A 70 -8.02 -2.35 -8.07
CA ASN A 70 -6.75 -1.79 -8.52
C ASN A 70 -6.55 -0.46 -7.81
N TYR A 71 -5.38 -0.23 -7.22
CA TYR A 71 -5.16 0.95 -6.41
C TYR A 71 -3.78 1.57 -6.62
N VAL A 72 -3.72 2.85 -6.31
CA VAL A 72 -2.50 3.65 -6.23
C VAL A 72 -2.52 4.44 -4.92
N ALA A 73 -1.38 4.51 -4.25
CA ALA A 73 -1.17 5.38 -3.10
C ALA A 73 0.07 6.23 -3.32
N ASP A 74 -0.10 7.55 -3.30
CA ASP A 74 0.96 8.54 -3.52
C ASP A 74 0.64 9.84 -2.77
N HIS A 75 1.29 10.94 -3.13
CA HIS A 75 1.07 12.27 -2.52
C HIS A 75 -0.37 12.79 -2.68
N ALA A 76 -1.13 12.33 -3.66
CA ALA A 76 -2.54 12.68 -3.84
C ALA A 76 -3.48 11.75 -3.03
N GLY A 77 -2.94 10.95 -2.10
CA GLY A 77 -3.68 10.03 -1.25
C GLY A 77 -3.80 8.61 -1.82
N PHE A 78 -4.76 7.85 -1.29
CA PHE A 78 -5.10 6.52 -1.78
C PHE A 78 -6.31 6.61 -2.73
N ARG A 79 -6.23 5.94 -3.88
CA ARG A 79 -7.32 5.90 -4.87
C ARG A 79 -7.47 4.50 -5.41
N ALA A 80 -8.71 4.00 -5.45
CA ALA A 80 -9.01 2.65 -5.93
C ALA A 80 -10.08 2.62 -7.01
N GLN A 81 -9.89 1.72 -7.97
CA GLN A 81 -10.89 1.30 -8.94
C GLN A 81 -11.35 -0.11 -8.56
N ILE A 82 -12.65 -0.29 -8.37
CA ILE A 82 -13.27 -1.51 -7.89
C ILE A 82 -14.19 -2.05 -8.98
N ASN A 83 -13.91 -3.26 -9.46
CA ASN A 83 -14.80 -3.99 -10.36
C ASN A 83 -15.43 -5.12 -9.55
N THR A 84 -16.76 -5.14 -9.45
CA THR A 84 -17.46 -6.18 -8.67
C THR A 84 -18.88 -6.43 -9.17
N ASN A 85 -19.38 -7.64 -8.91
CA ASN A 85 -20.78 -8.05 -9.10
C ASN A 85 -21.51 -8.30 -7.76
N GLU A 86 -20.98 -7.81 -6.64
CA GLU A 86 -21.60 -7.95 -5.32
C GLU A 86 -22.96 -7.22 -5.26
N PRO A 87 -24.02 -7.86 -4.73
CA PRO A 87 -25.30 -7.20 -4.53
C PRO A 87 -25.18 -6.00 -3.59
N GLY A 88 -25.78 -4.87 -3.99
CA GLY A 88 -25.84 -3.67 -3.15
C GLY A 88 -24.57 -2.80 -3.15
N THR A 89 -23.55 -3.09 -3.96
CA THR A 89 -22.39 -2.22 -4.12
C THR A 89 -22.68 -1.10 -5.11
N ALA A 90 -23.29 -0.02 -4.63
CA ALA A 90 -23.35 1.25 -5.36
C ALA A 90 -22.05 2.04 -5.17
N ASN A 91 -21.63 2.81 -6.18
CA ASN A 91 -20.51 3.74 -6.06
C ASN A 91 -20.91 4.90 -5.13
N GLN A 92 -20.54 4.83 -3.84
CA GLN A 92 -20.80 5.88 -2.85
C GLN A 92 -19.66 6.90 -2.73
N ASN A 93 -18.57 6.69 -3.49
CA ASN A 93 -17.35 7.51 -3.49
C ASN A 93 -16.91 8.09 -2.11
N PRO A 94 -16.77 7.29 -1.04
CA PRO A 94 -16.36 7.82 0.26
C PRO A 94 -14.89 8.27 0.31
N ALA A 95 -14.06 7.90 -0.68
CA ALA A 95 -12.61 8.10 -0.68
C ALA A 95 -11.99 8.27 -2.10
N ALA A 96 -12.65 8.93 -3.04
CA ALA A 96 -12.23 9.02 -4.45
C ALA A 96 -12.15 7.65 -5.17
N ASN A 97 -13.00 6.70 -4.78
CA ASN A 97 -13.05 5.37 -5.38
C ASN A 97 -14.01 5.34 -6.56
N GLN A 98 -13.67 4.59 -7.62
CA GLN A 98 -14.56 4.35 -8.76
C GLN A 98 -14.99 2.89 -8.74
N VAL A 99 -16.30 2.63 -8.67
CA VAL A 99 -16.87 1.28 -8.76
C VAL A 99 -17.49 1.10 -10.14
N SER A 100 -17.02 0.11 -10.91
CA SER A 100 -17.60 -0.30 -12.18
C SER A 100 -18.29 -1.66 -12.02
N PRO A 101 -19.63 -1.75 -12.16
CA PRO A 101 -20.29 -3.05 -12.26
C PRO A 101 -19.89 -3.65 -13.62
N THR A 102 -19.10 -4.72 -13.61
CA THR A 102 -18.69 -5.43 -14.82
C THR A 102 -18.93 -6.91 -14.63
N ASN A 103 -19.44 -7.57 -15.67
CA ASN A 103 -19.54 -9.01 -15.76
C ASN A 103 -18.13 -9.59 -15.92
N LEU A 104 -17.40 -9.75 -14.82
CA LEU A 104 -16.13 -10.46 -14.82
C LEU A 104 -16.45 -11.91 -15.23
N MET A 105 -15.94 -12.33 -16.39
CA MET A 105 -16.11 -13.69 -16.88
C MET A 105 -15.55 -14.65 -15.81
N PRO A 106 -16.25 -15.77 -15.49
CA PRO A 106 -15.67 -16.82 -14.70
C PRO A 106 -14.37 -17.27 -15.38
N ILE A 107 -13.30 -17.39 -14.59
CA ILE A 107 -12.11 -18.12 -15.02
C ILE A 107 -12.52 -19.59 -15.13
N GLU A 108 -12.49 -20.15 -16.35
CA GLU A 108 -12.65 -21.60 -16.60
C GLU A 108 -11.59 -22.44 -15.85
#